data_AF-A0A378HZ19-F1
#
_entry.id   AF-A0A378HZ19-F1
#
_cell.length_a   1.000
_cell.length_b   1.000
_cell.length_c   1.000
_cell.angle_alpha   90.00
_cell.angle_beta   90.00
_cell.angle_gamma   90.00
#
_symmetry.space_group_name_H-M   'P 1'
#
loop_
_entity.id
_entity.type
_entity.pdbx_description
1 polymer ?
#
loop_
_entity_poly.entity_id
_entity_poly.type
_entity_poly.pdbx_seq_one_letter_code
_entity_poly.pdbx_strand_id
1 'polypeptide(L)'
;MGNTFFAHAKQLLPKKATWNIKLKTKPTSIIDVGGAGDCGFRAVAAAIIDNIAVRPQTNRHLLVKILQRHHQYFPLPPAAGLLTPADRLLQSIDNKPGKMGEFLPELAYTLRQIAVDQIREHPARYRNAIVNGYGGLSPAEMRKQTTWIDIAAIAALADALNLNVKVSAVLPNKKLPLDLEYGPPKQVKGVAGVVSPFFQGKQDPSSKEEIQPDPIQISLEGKHYKPYVKKPERFQLTSYKSVVQPVNEPVFNDPPLETLLKRIEEDDKRLVDVFNDNVTRLTYLVADNKLTKDELIAIYTKGLKDSDYLRSCNDYLNLEYGSQAFFEGASANSKRPMKDVVILEDNFEAQVIGELIYALARAITIGQLDENLVFEAQVQDDEEHSKAYCSLS
;
A
#
# COMPACT_ATOMS: atom_id res chain seq x y z
N MET A 1 -32.83 15.14 66.26
CA MET A 1 -34.19 15.13 65.68
C MET A 1 -34.04 15.38 64.20
N GLY A 2 -34.43 14.43 63.36
CA GLY A 2 -34.26 14.48 61.91
C GLY A 2 -34.88 13.25 61.26
N ASN A 3 -36.20 13.10 61.42
CA ASN A 3 -37.09 12.19 60.70
C ASN A 3 -38.11 13.12 60.03
N THR A 4 -38.62 12.93 58.81
CA THR A 4 -38.82 11.77 57.94
C THR A 4 -39.40 12.35 56.64
N PHE A 5 -39.29 11.65 55.51
CA PHE A 5 -40.45 11.23 54.70
C PHE A 5 -39.98 10.72 53.32
N PHE A 6 -39.64 9.42 53.30
CA PHE A 6 -39.76 8.64 52.08
C PHE A 6 -41.25 8.50 51.74
N ALA A 7 -41.64 8.80 50.50
CA ALA A 7 -42.77 8.14 49.85
C ALA A 7 -42.64 8.21 48.32
N HIS A 8 -42.56 7.02 47.71
CA HIS A 8 -42.85 6.67 46.31
C HIS A 8 -41.72 6.92 45.29
N ALA A 9 -40.74 6.02 45.12
CA ALA A 9 -40.80 4.65 44.58
C ALA A 9 -41.12 4.57 43.07
N LYS A 10 -40.06 4.46 42.25
CA LYS A 10 -39.87 3.32 41.33
C LYS A 10 -38.40 3.23 40.91
N GLN A 11 -37.73 2.25 41.51
CA GLN A 11 -36.47 1.68 41.03
C GLN A 11 -36.66 1.20 39.59
N LEU A 12 -35.94 1.80 38.64
CA LEU A 12 -35.43 1.07 37.49
C LEU A 12 -33.95 0.84 37.77
N LEU A 13 -33.62 -0.41 38.09
CA LEU A 13 -32.25 -0.92 38.13
C LEU A 13 -31.53 -0.57 36.81
N PRO A 14 -30.18 -0.41 36.86
CA PRO A 14 -29.40 0.11 35.75
C PRO A 14 -29.59 -0.76 34.51
N LYS A 15 -29.83 -0.14 33.35
CA LYS A 15 -29.60 -0.82 32.07
C LYS A 15 -28.14 -1.24 32.11
N LYS A 16 -27.92 -2.55 32.27
CA LYS A 16 -26.61 -3.19 32.28
C LYS A 16 -25.79 -2.55 31.18
N ALA A 17 -24.68 -1.94 31.57
CA ALA A 17 -23.61 -1.60 30.65
C ALA A 17 -23.38 -2.86 29.80
N THR A 18 -23.74 -2.79 28.53
CA THR A 18 -23.29 -3.76 27.55
C THR A 18 -21.80 -3.51 27.42
N TRP A 19 -21.05 -4.15 28.32
CA TRP A 19 -19.64 -4.41 28.07
C TRP A 19 -19.63 -5.16 26.76
N ASN A 20 -19.29 -4.45 25.68
CA ASN A 20 -18.79 -5.08 24.47
C ASN A 20 -17.54 -5.83 24.93
N ILE A 21 -17.75 -7.10 25.29
CA ILE A 21 -16.68 -8.06 25.47
C ILE A 21 -16.03 -8.12 24.10
N LYS A 22 -14.95 -7.35 23.90
CA LYS A 22 -14.00 -7.61 22.84
C LYS A 22 -13.65 -9.08 23.00
N LEU A 23 -14.17 -9.92 22.10
CA LEU A 23 -13.73 -11.30 21.94
C LEU A 23 -12.20 -11.21 21.90
N LYS A 24 -11.54 -11.70 22.97
CA LYS A 24 -10.08 -11.74 23.06
C LYS A 24 -9.60 -12.57 21.88
N THR A 25 -9.22 -11.91 20.79
CA THR A 25 -8.42 -12.54 19.75
C THR A 25 -7.16 -13.05 20.42
N LYS A 26 -6.82 -14.33 20.21
CA LYS A 26 -5.55 -14.88 20.71
C LYS A 26 -4.41 -13.91 20.35
N PRO A 27 -3.45 -13.65 21.26
CA PRO A 27 -2.33 -12.78 20.97
C PRO A 27 -1.58 -13.34 19.76
N THR A 28 -1.36 -12.50 18.75
CA THR A 28 -0.53 -12.85 17.60
C THR A 28 0.92 -12.98 18.04
N SER A 29 1.59 -14.04 17.62
CA SER A 29 3.02 -14.27 17.87
C SER A 29 3.83 -13.95 16.62
N ILE A 30 5.01 -13.35 16.81
CA ILE A 30 6.00 -13.19 15.76
C ILE A 30 6.85 -14.45 15.73
N ILE A 31 7.01 -15.06 14.55
CA ILE A 31 7.83 -16.26 14.37
C ILE A 31 8.86 -16.05 13.26
N ASP A 32 9.93 -16.83 13.27
CA ASP A 32 10.90 -16.85 12.17
C ASP A 32 10.61 -18.04 11.24
N VAL A 33 10.32 -17.74 9.97
CA VAL A 33 10.03 -18.72 8.91
C VAL A 33 11.22 -18.91 7.96
N GLY A 34 12.39 -18.37 8.32
CA GLY A 34 13.61 -18.42 7.55
C GLY A 34 13.52 -17.69 6.20
N GLY A 35 14.42 -18.06 5.30
CA GLY A 35 14.53 -17.48 3.96
C GLY A 35 15.86 -16.77 3.72
N ALA A 36 16.35 -16.84 2.49
CA ALA A 36 17.58 -16.20 2.06
C ALA A 36 17.31 -15.51 0.72
N GLY A 37 16.81 -14.28 0.81
CA GLY A 37 16.30 -13.51 -0.34
C GLY A 37 14.78 -13.55 -0.49
N ASP A 38 14.08 -14.54 0.10
CA ASP A 38 12.62 -14.74 -0.01
C ASP A 38 11.85 -14.61 1.32
N CYS A 39 12.51 -14.18 2.42
CA CYS A 39 11.89 -14.09 3.74
C CYS A 39 10.62 -13.24 3.77
N GLY A 40 10.56 -12.16 2.98
CA GLY A 40 9.34 -11.33 2.82
C GLY A 40 8.15 -12.12 2.29
N PHE A 41 8.35 -12.91 1.23
CA PHE A 41 7.29 -13.74 0.66
C PHE A 41 6.90 -14.91 1.56
N ARG A 42 7.87 -15.50 2.29
CA ARG A 42 7.57 -16.53 3.31
C ARG A 42 6.74 -15.96 4.46
N ALA A 43 7.05 -14.75 4.93
CA ALA A 43 6.26 -14.09 5.95
C ALA A 43 4.81 -13.83 5.47
N VAL A 44 4.65 -13.28 4.26
CA VAL A 44 3.30 -13.08 3.67
C VAL A 44 2.56 -14.41 3.53
N ALA A 45 3.21 -15.46 3.00
CA ALA A 45 2.63 -16.79 2.84
C ALA A 45 2.13 -17.36 4.18
N ALA A 46 2.96 -17.30 5.23
CA ALA A 46 2.61 -17.81 6.55
C ALA A 46 1.42 -17.06 7.16
N ALA A 47 1.39 -15.73 7.03
CA ALA A 47 0.28 -14.91 7.53
C ALA A 47 -1.03 -15.20 6.77
N ILE A 48 -0.97 -15.41 5.44
CA ILE A 48 -2.12 -15.81 4.63
C ILE A 48 -2.63 -17.19 5.06
N ILE A 49 -1.74 -18.18 5.21
CA ILE A 49 -2.11 -19.53 5.66
C ILE A 49 -2.77 -19.50 7.04
N ASP A 50 -2.23 -18.72 7.98
CA ASP A 50 -2.81 -18.57 9.32
C ASP A 50 -4.22 -17.96 9.25
N ASN A 51 -4.40 -16.89 8.47
CA ASN A 51 -5.71 -16.27 8.29
C ASN A 51 -6.74 -17.21 7.64
N ILE A 52 -6.36 -17.93 6.58
CA ILE A 52 -7.24 -18.88 5.89
C ILE A 52 -7.66 -20.01 6.81
N ALA A 53 -6.72 -20.57 7.58
CA ALA A 53 -7.05 -21.67 8.46
C ALA A 53 -7.93 -21.27 9.65
N VAL A 54 -7.95 -19.99 10.02
CA VAL A 54 -8.84 -19.45 11.05
C VAL A 54 -10.19 -19.03 10.46
N ARG A 55 -10.20 -18.46 9.24
CA ARG A 55 -11.39 -17.95 8.55
C ARG A 55 -11.38 -18.33 7.06
N PRO A 56 -11.66 -19.60 6.72
CA PRO A 56 -11.54 -20.08 5.34
C PRO A 56 -12.57 -19.46 4.39
N GLN A 57 -13.78 -19.16 4.89
CA GLN A 57 -14.84 -18.59 4.04
C GLN A 57 -14.54 -17.15 3.62
N THR A 58 -14.07 -16.31 4.56
CA THR A 58 -13.69 -14.91 4.28
C THR A 58 -12.54 -14.83 3.27
N ASN A 59 -11.58 -15.76 3.36
CA ASN A 59 -10.37 -15.74 2.54
C ASN A 59 -10.43 -16.69 1.34
N ARG A 60 -11.63 -17.20 1.00
CA ARG A 60 -11.80 -18.20 -0.07
C ARG A 60 -11.39 -17.67 -1.43
N HIS A 61 -11.79 -16.45 -1.78
CA HIS A 61 -11.47 -15.83 -3.08
C HIS A 61 -9.96 -15.65 -3.26
N LEU A 62 -9.29 -15.12 -2.22
CA LEU A 62 -7.82 -15.03 -2.18
C LEU A 62 -7.15 -16.39 -2.36
N LEU A 63 -7.61 -17.40 -1.62
CA LEU A 63 -7.05 -18.74 -1.71
C LEU A 63 -7.20 -19.35 -3.11
N VAL A 64 -8.38 -19.20 -3.73
CA VAL A 64 -8.61 -19.71 -5.09
C VAL A 64 -7.64 -19.06 -6.09
N LYS A 65 -7.49 -17.73 -6.03
CA LYS A 65 -6.57 -16.99 -6.90
C LYS A 65 -5.12 -17.47 -6.74
N ILE A 66 -4.66 -17.62 -5.50
CA ILE A 66 -3.30 -18.08 -5.22
C ILE A 66 -3.09 -19.54 -5.65
N LEU A 67 -4.02 -20.45 -5.31
CA LEU A 67 -3.89 -21.87 -5.67
C LEU A 67 -3.94 -22.11 -7.17
N GLN A 68 -4.72 -21.33 -7.91
CA GLN A 68 -4.75 -21.40 -9.37
C GLN A 68 -3.36 -21.08 -9.96
N ARG A 69 -2.69 -20.05 -9.44
CA ARG A 69 -1.31 -19.72 -9.84
C ARG A 69 -0.32 -20.78 -9.37
N HIS A 70 -0.44 -21.23 -8.11
CA HIS A 70 0.42 -22.26 -7.53
C HIS A 70 0.42 -23.54 -8.35
N HIS A 71 -0.75 -24.00 -8.81
CA HIS A 71 -0.90 -25.22 -9.59
C HIS A 71 -0.13 -25.20 -10.92
N GLN A 72 0.17 -24.01 -11.46
CA GLN A 72 0.97 -23.89 -12.69
C GLN A 72 2.43 -24.31 -12.46
N TYR A 73 2.96 -24.06 -11.26
CA TYR A 73 4.35 -24.36 -10.89
C TYR A 73 4.48 -25.70 -10.15
N PHE A 74 3.53 -26.00 -9.27
CA PHE A 74 3.50 -27.17 -8.40
C PHE A 74 2.14 -27.87 -8.57
N PRO A 75 1.97 -28.69 -9.62
CA PRO A 75 0.72 -29.37 -9.89
C PRO A 75 0.43 -30.37 -8.76
N LEU A 76 -0.64 -30.10 -8.01
CA LEU A 76 -1.16 -31.04 -7.03
C LEU A 76 -1.83 -32.22 -7.75
N PRO A 77 -1.76 -33.43 -7.17
CA PRO A 77 -2.53 -34.57 -7.67
C PRO A 77 -4.02 -34.22 -7.80
N PRO A 78 -4.74 -34.82 -8.78
CA PRO A 78 -6.17 -34.62 -8.91
C PRO A 78 -6.86 -34.94 -7.57
N ALA A 79 -7.67 -34.01 -7.07
CA ALA A 79 -8.35 -34.22 -5.80
C ALA A 79 -9.29 -35.41 -5.91
N ALA A 80 -9.20 -36.32 -4.94
CA ALA A 80 -10.22 -37.33 -4.75
C ALA A 80 -11.48 -36.64 -4.18
N GLY A 81 -12.56 -36.57 -4.96
CA GLY A 81 -13.89 -36.13 -4.50
C GLY A 81 -14.14 -34.61 -4.48
N LEU A 82 -15.14 -34.19 -3.69
CA LEU A 82 -15.70 -32.83 -3.62
C LEU A 82 -14.93 -31.89 -2.65
N LEU A 83 -13.59 -31.91 -2.66
CA LEU A 83 -12.80 -31.08 -1.74
C LEU A 83 -12.87 -29.59 -2.11
N THR A 84 -13.09 -28.73 -1.11
CA THR A 84 -13.01 -27.28 -1.31
C THR A 84 -11.56 -26.82 -1.46
N PRO A 85 -11.29 -25.61 -1.99
CA PRO A 85 -9.93 -25.06 -2.06
C PRO A 85 -9.24 -24.99 -0.68
N ALA A 86 -10.01 -24.69 0.37
CA ALA A 86 -9.50 -24.69 1.75
C ALA A 86 -9.12 -26.10 2.20
N ASP A 87 -9.94 -27.10 1.88
CA ASP A 87 -9.62 -28.50 2.21
C ASP A 87 -8.38 -28.98 1.45
N ARG A 88 -8.18 -28.53 0.20
CA ARG A 88 -6.94 -28.80 -0.56
C ARG A 88 -5.71 -28.16 0.08
N LEU A 89 -5.83 -26.92 0.56
CA LEU A 89 -4.75 -26.25 1.30
C LEU A 89 -4.43 -27.05 2.58
N LEU A 90 -5.45 -27.33 3.41
CA LEU A 90 -5.28 -28.06 4.67
C LEU A 90 -4.72 -29.47 4.43
N GLN A 91 -5.17 -30.17 3.38
CA GLN A 91 -4.59 -31.46 2.96
C GLN A 91 -3.10 -31.37 2.62
N SER A 92 -2.67 -30.22 2.07
CA SER A 92 -1.29 -29.97 1.70
C SER A 92 -0.40 -29.66 2.91
N ILE A 93 -0.96 -29.17 4.03
CA ILE A 93 -0.18 -28.70 5.19
C ILE A 93 -0.38 -29.47 6.50
N ASP A 94 -1.54 -30.09 6.73
CA ASP A 94 -1.89 -30.68 8.03
C ASP A 94 -1.76 -32.21 8.09
N ASN A 95 -1.58 -32.89 6.94
CA ASN A 95 -1.64 -34.35 6.88
C ASN A 95 -0.37 -35.08 7.32
N LYS A 96 0.79 -34.41 7.43
CA LYS A 96 2.06 -35.00 7.90
C LYS A 96 2.96 -33.94 8.55
N PRO A 97 3.75 -34.28 9.59
CA PRO A 97 4.81 -33.42 10.09
C PRO A 97 5.77 -33.02 8.96
N GLY A 98 6.20 -31.76 8.93
CA GLY A 98 7.18 -31.25 7.95
C GLY A 98 6.61 -30.74 6.63
N LYS A 99 5.39 -31.10 6.23
CA LYS A 99 4.77 -30.62 4.98
C LYS A 99 4.59 -29.11 4.92
N MET A 100 4.34 -28.46 6.05
CA MET A 100 4.33 -26.99 6.10
C MET A 100 5.69 -26.39 5.69
N GLY A 101 6.80 -27.04 6.05
CA GLY A 101 8.14 -26.62 5.68
C GLY A 101 8.47 -26.79 4.20
N GLU A 102 7.74 -27.66 3.49
CA GLU A 102 7.83 -27.82 2.02
C GLU A 102 6.90 -26.84 1.31
N PHE A 103 5.64 -26.80 1.74
CA PHE A 103 4.59 -26.00 1.11
C PHE A 103 4.78 -24.49 1.29
N LEU A 104 5.27 -24.03 2.45
CA LEU A 104 5.46 -22.60 2.71
C LEU A 104 6.46 -21.97 1.70
N PRO A 105 7.64 -22.56 1.43
CA PRO A 105 8.52 -22.12 0.35
C PRO A 105 7.88 -22.13 -1.05
N GLU A 106 7.12 -23.17 -1.41
CA GLU A 106 6.42 -23.26 -2.71
C GLU A 106 5.38 -22.14 -2.89
N LEU A 107 4.63 -21.88 -1.82
CA LEU A 107 3.68 -20.77 -1.80
C LEU A 107 4.41 -19.42 -1.88
N ALA A 108 5.51 -19.25 -1.16
CA ALA A 108 6.34 -18.04 -1.23
C ALA A 108 6.90 -17.82 -2.64
N TYR A 109 7.34 -18.88 -3.32
CA TYR A 109 7.74 -18.82 -4.72
C TYR A 109 6.59 -18.33 -5.61
N THR A 110 5.39 -18.89 -5.43
CA THR A 110 4.19 -18.49 -6.18
C THR A 110 3.87 -17.00 -5.97
N LEU A 111 3.88 -16.54 -4.72
CA LEU A 111 3.64 -15.14 -4.37
C LEU A 111 4.71 -14.20 -4.96
N ARG A 112 5.98 -14.63 -4.98
CA ARG A 112 7.06 -13.91 -5.66
C ARG A 112 6.74 -13.74 -7.15
N GLN A 113 6.29 -14.78 -7.84
CA GLN A 113 5.96 -14.67 -9.26
C GLN A 113 4.83 -13.67 -9.51
N ILE A 114 3.78 -13.68 -8.68
CA ILE A 114 2.67 -12.72 -8.75
C ILE A 114 3.17 -11.29 -8.56
N ALA A 115 4.03 -11.06 -7.57
CA ALA A 115 4.61 -9.72 -7.33
C ALA A 115 5.45 -9.24 -8.52
N VAL A 116 6.28 -10.11 -9.11
CA VAL A 116 7.12 -9.74 -10.26
C VAL A 116 6.27 -9.44 -11.50
N ASP A 117 5.19 -10.19 -11.73
CA ASP A 117 4.26 -9.89 -12.83
C ASP A 117 3.65 -8.49 -12.67
N GLN A 118 3.25 -8.13 -11.45
CA GLN A 118 2.71 -6.80 -11.14
C GLN A 118 3.77 -5.69 -11.32
N ILE A 119 5.01 -5.91 -10.88
CA ILE A 119 6.13 -4.96 -11.09
C ILE A 119 6.38 -4.74 -12.58
N ARG A 120 6.39 -5.82 -13.36
CA ARG A 120 6.59 -5.78 -14.82
C ARG A 120 5.49 -4.98 -15.52
N GLU A 121 4.25 -5.15 -15.08
CA GLU A 121 3.10 -4.46 -15.67
C GLU A 121 3.10 -2.96 -15.34
N HIS A 122 3.51 -2.59 -14.12
CA HIS A 122 3.52 -1.21 -13.63
C HIS A 122 4.90 -0.75 -13.08
N PRO A 123 5.95 -0.73 -13.92
CA PRO A 123 7.32 -0.50 -13.46
C PRO A 123 7.54 0.89 -12.84
N ALA A 124 6.79 1.90 -13.27
CA ALA A 124 6.87 3.26 -12.73
C ALA A 124 6.42 3.35 -11.26
N ARG A 125 5.34 2.64 -10.89
CA ARG A 125 4.81 2.58 -9.51
C ARG A 125 5.78 1.85 -8.58
N TYR A 126 6.37 0.75 -9.06
CA TYR A 126 7.29 -0.09 -8.29
C TYR A 126 8.76 0.13 -8.66
N ARG A 127 9.11 1.36 -9.08
CA ARG A 127 10.44 1.72 -9.59
C ARG A 127 11.59 1.30 -8.69
N ASN A 128 11.44 1.33 -7.37
CA ASN A 128 12.49 0.98 -6.41
C ASN A 128 12.84 -0.51 -6.41
N ALA A 129 11.95 -1.37 -6.92
CA ALA A 129 12.31 -2.76 -7.19
C ALA A 129 13.31 -2.85 -8.36
N ILE A 130 13.18 -2.00 -9.37
CA ILE A 130 13.91 -2.04 -10.64
C ILE A 130 15.17 -1.17 -10.59
N VAL A 131 15.06 0.07 -10.13
CA VAL A 131 16.15 1.02 -9.94
C VAL A 131 16.58 0.93 -8.49
N ASN A 132 17.68 0.23 -8.25
CA ASN A 132 18.30 0.14 -6.93
C ASN A 132 19.72 0.68 -6.98
N GLY A 133 20.32 0.95 -5.82
CA GLY A 133 21.71 1.43 -5.72
C GLY A 133 22.79 0.45 -6.20
N TYR A 134 22.42 -0.66 -6.85
CA TYR A 134 23.30 -1.74 -7.29
C TYR A 134 23.23 -2.03 -8.80
N GLY A 135 22.72 -1.09 -9.62
CA GLY A 135 22.65 -1.25 -11.08
C GLY A 135 21.33 -1.80 -11.60
N GLY A 136 20.35 -1.97 -10.71
CA GLY A 136 18.99 -2.39 -11.03
C GLY A 136 18.76 -3.90 -11.07
N LEU A 137 17.49 -4.31 -11.08
CA LEU A 137 17.08 -5.71 -11.15
C LEU A 137 16.17 -5.93 -12.34
N SER A 138 16.52 -6.91 -13.19
CA SER A 138 15.61 -7.41 -14.22
C SER A 138 14.50 -8.27 -13.60
N PRO A 139 13.31 -8.38 -14.24
CA PRO A 139 12.28 -9.29 -13.76
C PRO A 139 12.79 -10.72 -13.62
N ALA A 140 13.58 -11.21 -14.58
CA ALA A 140 14.17 -12.55 -14.53
C ALA A 140 15.03 -12.78 -13.27
N GLU A 141 15.80 -11.78 -12.84
CA GLU A 141 16.54 -11.84 -11.57
C GLU A 141 15.62 -11.79 -10.36
N MET A 142 14.59 -10.94 -10.39
CA MET A 142 13.59 -10.86 -9.32
C MET A 142 12.86 -12.19 -9.11
N ARG A 143 12.68 -13.01 -10.15
CA ARG A 143 12.02 -14.32 -10.01
C ARG A 143 12.85 -15.37 -9.25
N LYS A 144 14.17 -15.19 -9.14
CA LYS A 144 15.07 -16.13 -8.45
C LYS A 144 14.87 -16.03 -6.93
N GLN A 145 14.71 -17.17 -6.26
CA GLN A 145 14.47 -17.23 -4.80
C GLN A 145 15.52 -16.49 -3.96
N THR A 146 16.77 -16.47 -4.43
CA THR A 146 17.93 -15.87 -3.74
C THR A 146 17.98 -14.35 -3.86
N THR A 147 17.25 -13.77 -4.80
CA THR A 147 17.28 -12.32 -5.05
C THR A 147 16.47 -11.61 -3.99
N TRP A 148 17.13 -10.73 -3.23
CA TRP A 148 16.44 -9.79 -2.36
C TRP A 148 15.79 -8.70 -3.20
N ILE A 149 14.50 -8.48 -2.99
CA ILE A 149 13.75 -7.39 -3.63
C ILE A 149 13.33 -6.42 -2.54
N ASP A 150 13.38 -5.14 -2.87
CA ASP A 150 12.92 -4.05 -2.01
C ASP A 150 11.45 -4.23 -1.56
N ILE A 151 11.05 -3.46 -0.54
CA ILE A 151 9.68 -3.46 -0.01
C ILE A 151 8.61 -3.21 -1.08
N ALA A 152 8.99 -2.58 -2.19
CA ALA A 152 8.16 -2.46 -3.40
C ALA A 152 7.56 -3.79 -3.88
N ALA A 153 8.22 -4.94 -3.68
CA ALA A 153 7.65 -6.24 -4.02
C ALA A 153 6.48 -6.66 -3.11
N ILE A 154 6.50 -6.28 -1.83
CA ILE A 154 5.40 -6.52 -0.91
C ILE A 154 4.20 -5.65 -1.28
N ALA A 155 4.46 -4.39 -1.66
CA ALA A 155 3.42 -3.50 -2.17
C ALA A 155 2.79 -4.01 -3.47
N ALA A 156 3.62 -4.46 -4.43
CA ALA A 156 3.15 -5.06 -5.67
C ALA A 156 2.30 -6.32 -5.41
N LEU A 157 2.72 -7.16 -4.47
CA LEU A 157 1.94 -8.34 -4.08
C LEU A 157 0.59 -7.96 -3.45
N ALA A 158 0.59 -6.95 -2.58
CA ALA A 158 -0.62 -6.45 -1.90
C ALA A 158 -1.65 -5.95 -2.93
N ASP A 159 -1.20 -5.17 -3.91
CA ASP A 159 -2.04 -4.66 -5.01
C ASP A 159 -2.55 -5.81 -5.89
N ALA A 160 -1.65 -6.71 -6.33
CA ALA A 160 -2.02 -7.83 -7.19
C ALA A 160 -3.03 -8.80 -6.54
N LEU A 161 -3.00 -8.94 -5.21
CA LEU A 161 -3.91 -9.82 -4.47
C LEU A 161 -5.12 -9.11 -3.88
N ASN A 162 -5.23 -7.78 -4.04
CA ASN A 162 -6.24 -6.97 -3.37
C ASN A 162 -6.24 -7.22 -1.83
N LEU A 163 -5.04 -7.37 -1.26
CA LEU A 163 -4.81 -7.78 0.12
C LEU A 163 -4.17 -6.63 0.89
N ASN A 164 -4.77 -6.24 2.01
CA ASN A 164 -4.15 -5.27 2.91
C ASN A 164 -2.99 -5.91 3.70
N VAL A 165 -1.79 -5.38 3.51
CA VAL A 165 -0.57 -5.86 4.16
C VAL A 165 0.02 -4.75 5.02
N LYS A 166 0.07 -5.01 6.33
CA LYS A 166 0.72 -4.12 7.29
C LYS A 166 2.15 -4.59 7.57
N VAL A 167 3.13 -3.70 7.41
CA VAL A 167 4.54 -3.95 7.68
C VAL A 167 4.99 -3.07 8.85
N SER A 168 5.27 -3.69 9.99
CA SER A 168 5.87 -3.01 11.15
C SER A 168 7.39 -3.03 11.02
N ALA A 169 7.99 -1.91 10.62
CA ALA A 169 9.43 -1.81 10.35
C ALA A 169 10.16 -1.00 11.44
N VAL A 170 11.28 -1.52 11.94
CA VAL A 170 12.21 -0.71 12.74
C VAL A 170 13.29 -0.17 11.81
N LEU A 171 13.19 1.12 11.46
CA LEU A 171 14.16 1.75 10.57
C LEU A 171 15.53 1.92 11.26
N PRO A 172 16.66 1.83 10.51
CA PRO A 172 17.97 2.15 11.05
C PRO A 172 17.94 3.53 11.72
N ASN A 173 18.48 3.62 12.94
CA ASN A 173 18.54 4.84 13.74
C ASN A 173 17.19 5.37 14.29
N LYS A 174 16.08 4.64 14.13
CA LYS A 174 14.81 4.96 14.81
C LYS A 174 14.51 3.93 15.90
N LYS A 175 14.17 4.41 17.10
CA LYS A 175 13.80 3.55 18.24
C LYS A 175 12.35 3.05 18.16
N LEU A 176 11.49 3.76 17.42
CA LEU A 176 10.08 3.43 17.29
C LEU A 176 9.81 2.72 15.97
N PRO A 177 8.99 1.65 15.98
CA PRO A 177 8.55 1.01 14.75
C PRO A 177 7.67 1.96 13.95
N LEU A 178 7.90 2.01 12.64
CA LEU A 178 7.02 2.64 11.66
C LEU A 178 6.11 1.55 11.08
N ASP A 179 4.81 1.81 11.10
CA ASP A 179 3.84 0.94 10.44
C ASP A 179 3.60 1.46 9.02
N LEU A 180 3.86 0.60 8.03
CA LEU A 180 3.59 0.83 6.61
C LEU A 180 2.41 -0.03 6.19
N GLU A 181 1.47 0.51 5.42
CA GLU A 181 0.29 -0.22 4.95
C GLU A 181 0.24 -0.22 3.42
N TYR A 182 0.08 -1.41 2.83
CA TYR A 182 0.00 -1.62 1.39
C TYR A 182 -1.29 -2.35 0.99
N GLY A 183 -1.70 -2.17 -0.27
CA GLY A 183 -2.96 -2.69 -0.80
C GLY A 183 -4.16 -1.84 -0.37
N PRO A 184 -5.38 -2.16 -0.82
CA PRO A 184 -6.57 -1.37 -0.48
C PRO A 184 -6.78 -1.27 1.04
N PRO A 185 -7.19 -0.09 1.57
CA PRO A 185 -7.65 -0.01 2.95
C PRO A 185 -8.87 -0.92 3.14
N LYS A 186 -9.07 -1.44 4.35
CA LYS A 186 -10.24 -2.28 4.62
C LYS A 186 -11.50 -1.43 4.46
N GLN A 187 -12.36 -1.74 3.49
CA GLN A 187 -13.61 -1.00 3.33
C GLN A 187 -14.46 -1.20 4.59
N VAL A 188 -14.65 -0.12 5.35
CA VAL A 188 -15.55 -0.09 6.49
C VAL A 188 -16.95 0.09 5.90
N LYS A 189 -17.86 -0.87 6.16
CA LYS A 189 -19.25 -0.76 5.73
C LYS A 189 -19.83 0.60 6.12
N GLY A 190 -20.25 1.39 5.13
CA GLY A 190 -20.96 2.66 5.33
C GLY A 190 -20.17 3.94 5.02
N VAL A 191 -18.93 3.87 4.54
CA VAL A 191 -18.19 5.05 4.04
C VAL A 191 -17.89 4.84 2.57
N ALA A 192 -18.46 5.67 1.69
CA ALA A 192 -18.11 5.71 0.27
C ALA A 192 -16.63 6.13 0.16
N GLY A 193 -15.76 5.15 -0.06
CA GLY A 193 -14.32 5.39 -0.18
C GLY A 193 -13.97 5.94 -1.55
N VAL A 194 -13.15 6.99 -1.56
CA VAL A 194 -12.45 7.50 -2.74
C VAL A 194 -11.62 6.36 -3.33
N VAL A 195 -12.00 5.91 -4.53
CA VAL A 195 -11.29 4.88 -5.27
C VAL A 195 -10.05 5.52 -5.87
N SER A 196 -8.87 4.96 -5.63
CA SER A 196 -7.65 5.41 -6.34
C SER A 196 -7.91 5.33 -7.85
N PRO A 197 -7.56 6.37 -8.64
CA PRO A 197 -7.80 6.42 -10.09
C PRO A 197 -7.10 5.30 -10.86
N PHE A 198 -6.13 4.62 -10.24
CA PHE A 198 -5.46 3.45 -10.82
C PHE A 198 -6.27 2.14 -10.72
N PHE A 199 -7.30 2.11 -9.86
CA PHE A 199 -8.29 1.05 -9.79
C PHE A 199 -9.48 1.33 -10.73
N GLN A 200 -9.22 1.76 -11.97
CA GLN A 200 -10.22 1.74 -13.04
C GLN A 200 -10.25 0.37 -13.73
N GLY A 201 -10.46 -0.69 -12.95
CA GLY A 201 -11.28 -1.76 -13.50
C GLY A 201 -12.69 -1.18 -13.63
N LYS A 202 -13.30 -1.21 -14.82
CA LYS A 202 -14.71 -0.86 -15.01
C LYS A 202 -15.52 -1.51 -13.89
N GLN A 203 -15.91 -0.75 -12.87
CA GLN A 203 -16.84 -1.23 -11.87
C GLN A 203 -18.18 -1.32 -12.59
N ASP A 204 -18.51 -2.53 -13.00
CA ASP A 204 -19.86 -2.86 -13.39
C ASP A 204 -20.73 -2.69 -12.14
N PRO A 205 -21.71 -1.78 -12.12
CA PRO A 205 -22.57 -1.55 -10.95
C PRO A 205 -23.42 -2.79 -10.57
N SER A 206 -23.29 -3.90 -11.31
CA SER A 206 -23.89 -5.19 -11.00
C SER A 206 -22.98 -6.18 -10.24
N SER A 207 -21.68 -5.90 -10.04
CA SER A 207 -20.78 -6.83 -9.34
C SER A 207 -21.00 -6.81 -7.83
N LYS A 208 -21.50 -7.92 -7.26
CA LYS A 208 -21.59 -8.18 -5.82
C LYS A 208 -20.29 -7.75 -5.12
N GLU A 209 -20.37 -6.98 -4.04
CA GLU A 209 -19.24 -6.58 -3.19
C GLU A 209 -18.25 -7.74 -3.03
N GLU A 210 -17.09 -7.64 -3.70
CA GLU A 210 -16.07 -8.67 -3.59
C GLU A 210 -15.55 -8.63 -2.15
N ILE A 211 -15.78 -9.71 -1.39
CA ILE A 211 -15.42 -9.77 0.02
C ILE A 211 -13.91 -9.63 0.14
N GLN A 212 -13.46 -8.48 0.65
CA GLN A 212 -12.05 -8.19 0.84
C GLN A 212 -11.43 -9.21 1.81
N PRO A 213 -10.25 -9.79 1.47
CA PRO A 213 -9.57 -10.72 2.35
C PRO A 213 -9.20 -10.08 3.69
N ASP A 214 -8.95 -10.93 4.69
CA ASP A 214 -8.48 -10.43 5.98
C ASP A 214 -7.07 -9.85 5.87
N PRO A 215 -6.82 -8.68 6.49
CA PRO A 215 -5.50 -8.08 6.49
C PRO A 215 -4.48 -9.00 7.16
N ILE A 216 -3.25 -8.92 6.68
CA ILE A 216 -2.10 -9.61 7.26
C ILE A 216 -1.11 -8.61 7.84
N GLN A 217 -0.29 -9.07 8.78
CA GLN A 217 0.76 -8.26 9.39
C GLN A 217 2.09 -9.02 9.38
N ILE A 218 3.16 -8.31 9.03
CA ILE A 218 4.55 -8.78 9.06
C ILE A 218 5.43 -7.73 9.76
N SER A 219 6.55 -8.14 10.37
CA SER A 219 7.59 -7.23 10.88
C SER A 219 8.80 -7.25 9.96
N LEU A 220 9.50 -6.12 9.87
CA LEU A 220 10.80 -5.99 9.21
C LEU A 220 11.85 -5.58 10.26
N GLU A 221 12.76 -6.51 10.56
CA GLU A 221 13.82 -6.34 11.55
C GLU A 221 15.17 -6.74 10.93
N GLY A 222 16.12 -5.81 10.84
CA GLY A 222 17.47 -6.13 10.36
C GLY A 222 17.51 -6.75 8.95
N LYS A 223 16.66 -6.27 8.03
CA LYS A 223 16.45 -6.80 6.67
C LYS A 223 15.80 -8.19 6.59
N HIS A 224 15.27 -8.70 7.71
CA HIS A 224 14.56 -9.98 7.76
C HIS A 224 13.08 -9.76 8.07
N TYR A 225 12.22 -10.41 7.30
CA TYR A 225 10.77 -10.33 7.50
C TYR A 225 10.25 -11.49 8.34
N LYS A 226 9.35 -11.19 9.28
CA LYS A 226 8.72 -12.19 10.16
C LYS A 226 7.20 -12.02 10.19
N PRO A 227 6.40 -13.08 10.08
CA PRO A 227 4.94 -12.96 10.13
C PRO A 227 4.40 -12.85 11.56
N TYR A 228 3.30 -12.13 11.70
CA TYR A 228 2.41 -12.26 12.85
C TYR A 228 1.38 -13.37 12.59
N VAL A 229 1.35 -14.39 13.45
CA VAL A 229 0.46 -15.55 13.31
C VAL A 229 -0.30 -15.82 14.60
N LYS A 230 -1.52 -16.38 14.49
CA LYS A 230 -2.36 -16.78 15.63
C LYS A 230 -2.05 -18.19 16.11
N LYS A 231 -1.51 -19.05 15.24
CA LYS A 231 -1.14 -20.45 15.52
C LYS A 231 0.35 -20.70 15.21
N PRO A 232 1.28 -20.21 16.04
CA PRO A 232 2.72 -20.38 15.81
C PRO A 232 3.15 -21.85 15.76
N GLU A 233 2.44 -22.74 16.45
CA GLU A 233 2.71 -24.18 16.48
C GLU A 233 2.74 -24.83 15.09
N ARG A 234 2.01 -24.28 14.12
CA ARG A 234 1.97 -24.80 12.76
C ARG A 234 3.28 -24.58 11.99
N PHE A 235 4.07 -23.60 12.39
CA PHE A 235 5.25 -23.16 11.66
C PHE A 235 6.57 -23.58 12.32
N GLN A 236 6.53 -24.39 13.39
CA GLN A 236 7.71 -24.77 14.18
C GLN A 236 8.83 -25.45 13.36
N LEU A 237 8.49 -26.08 12.23
CA LEU A 237 9.43 -26.80 11.37
C LEU A 237 9.73 -26.08 10.04
N THR A 238 9.44 -24.78 9.93
CA THR A 238 9.53 -24.03 8.66
C THR A 238 10.83 -23.27 8.44
N SER A 239 11.67 -23.16 9.47
CA SER A 239 12.95 -22.46 9.44
C SER A 239 14.05 -23.17 8.62
N TYR A 240 13.74 -24.33 8.02
CA TYR A 240 14.66 -25.05 7.15
C TYR A 240 14.76 -24.40 5.75
N LYS A 241 15.99 -24.29 5.24
CA LYS A 241 16.27 -23.74 3.90
C LYS A 241 16.02 -24.81 2.84
N SER A 242 14.78 -24.92 2.39
CA SER A 242 14.45 -25.72 1.20
C SER A 242 14.64 -24.87 -0.06
N VAL A 243 15.48 -25.34 -0.98
CA VAL A 243 15.57 -24.82 -2.36
C VAL A 243 14.29 -25.24 -3.07
N VAL A 244 13.52 -24.27 -3.56
CA VAL A 244 12.27 -24.55 -4.26
C VAL A 244 12.57 -24.79 -5.73
N GLN A 245 12.16 -25.95 -6.24
CA GLN A 245 12.24 -26.28 -7.66
C GLN A 245 10.82 -26.45 -8.19
N PRO A 246 10.32 -25.55 -9.06
CA PRO A 246 9.03 -25.73 -9.68
C PRO A 246 9.07 -26.97 -10.59
N VAL A 247 7.98 -27.74 -10.60
CA VAL A 247 7.87 -28.96 -11.42
C VAL A 247 7.81 -28.60 -12.90
N ASN A 248 7.08 -27.54 -13.22
CA ASN A 248 7.07 -26.94 -14.53
C ASN A 248 7.91 -25.67 -14.47
N GLU A 249 8.99 -25.58 -15.25
CA GLU A 249 9.71 -24.33 -15.43
C GLU A 249 8.86 -23.39 -16.30
N PRO A 250 8.27 -22.33 -15.73
CA PRO A 250 7.50 -21.39 -16.53
C PRO A 250 8.39 -20.62 -17.50
N VAL A 251 7.97 -20.56 -18.76
CA VAL A 251 8.54 -19.62 -19.72
C VAL A 251 7.94 -18.25 -19.44
N PHE A 252 8.75 -17.36 -18.87
CA PHE A 252 8.34 -15.98 -18.62
C PHE A 252 8.66 -15.13 -19.85
N ASN A 253 7.66 -14.39 -20.34
CA ASN A 253 7.86 -13.36 -21.36
C ASN A 253 8.22 -12.03 -20.67
N ASP A 254 9.38 -12.02 -20.00
CA ASP A 254 9.84 -10.83 -19.27
C ASP A 254 10.53 -9.86 -20.23
N PRO A 255 10.17 -8.56 -20.20
CA PRO A 255 10.85 -7.55 -20.99
C PRO A 255 12.29 -7.36 -20.49
N PRO A 256 13.23 -6.96 -21.37
CA PRO A 256 14.57 -6.56 -20.97
C PRO A 256 14.54 -5.42 -19.95
N LEU A 257 15.55 -5.35 -19.07
CA LEU A 257 15.66 -4.33 -18.04
C LEU A 257 15.59 -2.91 -18.63
N GLU A 258 16.26 -2.70 -19.76
CA GLU A 258 16.32 -1.44 -20.50
C GLU A 258 14.93 -0.96 -20.93
N THR A 259 14.03 -1.89 -21.26
CA THR A 259 12.64 -1.55 -21.62
C THR A 259 11.87 -1.01 -20.42
N LEU A 260 12.09 -1.57 -19.24
CA LEU A 260 11.45 -1.10 -18.00
C LEU A 260 12.05 0.23 -17.54
N LEU A 261 13.38 0.38 -17.61
CA LEU A 261 14.06 1.63 -17.29
C LEU A 261 13.58 2.78 -18.17
N LYS A 262 13.36 2.53 -19.47
CA LYS A 262 12.82 3.55 -20.37
C LYS A 262 11.39 3.98 -19.98
N ARG A 263 10.52 3.04 -19.61
CA ARG A 263 9.17 3.35 -19.11
C ARG A 263 9.20 4.18 -17.82
N ILE A 264 10.16 3.90 -16.94
CA ILE A 264 10.38 4.68 -15.71
C ILE A 264 10.87 6.08 -16.06
N GLU A 265 11.84 6.22 -16.97
CA GLU A 265 12.35 7.51 -17.43
C GLU A 265 11.25 8.37 -18.09
N GLU A 266 10.37 7.77 -18.90
CA GLU A 266 9.23 8.44 -19.50
C GLU A 266 8.22 8.94 -18.46
N ASP A 267 7.95 8.15 -17.41
CA ASP A 267 7.10 8.58 -16.30
C ASP A 267 7.78 9.65 -15.43
N ASP A 268 9.08 9.54 -15.19
CA ASP A 268 9.87 10.56 -14.48
C ASP A 268 9.83 11.90 -15.20
N LYS A 269 9.96 11.88 -16.52
CA LYS A 269 9.81 13.06 -17.37
C LYS A 269 8.42 13.68 -17.22
N ARG A 270 7.37 12.86 -17.27
CA ARG A 270 5.99 13.32 -17.06
C ARG A 270 5.80 13.92 -15.68
N LEU A 271 6.34 13.30 -14.63
CA LEU A 271 6.28 13.80 -13.25
C LEU A 271 6.94 15.16 -13.11
N VAL A 272 8.15 15.33 -13.64
CA VAL A 272 8.86 16.62 -13.59
C VAL A 272 8.10 17.69 -14.37
N ASP A 273 7.50 17.35 -15.51
CA ASP A 273 6.71 18.29 -16.32
C ASP A 273 5.46 18.76 -15.56
N VAL A 274 4.67 17.84 -15.02
CA VAL A 274 3.47 18.17 -14.23
C VAL A 274 3.85 18.96 -12.97
N PHE A 275 4.95 18.59 -12.30
CA PHE A 275 5.46 19.34 -11.16
C PHE A 275 5.82 20.78 -11.55
N ASN A 276 6.56 20.97 -12.66
CA ASN A 276 6.96 22.29 -13.14
C ASN A 276 5.76 23.16 -13.54
N ASP A 277 4.72 22.55 -14.14
CA ASP A 277 3.46 23.23 -14.47
C ASP A 277 2.73 23.67 -13.20
N ASN A 278 2.66 22.80 -12.17
CA ASN A 278 2.05 23.13 -10.89
C ASN A 278 2.80 24.22 -10.13
N VAL A 279 4.14 24.17 -10.10
CA VAL A 279 4.98 25.25 -9.56
C VAL A 279 4.64 26.57 -10.26
N THR A 280 4.60 26.56 -11.59
CA THR A 280 4.30 27.74 -12.40
C THR A 280 2.93 28.33 -12.08
N ARG A 281 1.89 27.50 -12.02
CA ARG A 281 0.52 27.93 -11.69
C ARG A 281 0.45 28.54 -10.30
N LEU A 282 1.01 27.87 -9.30
CA LEU A 282 1.01 28.37 -7.91
C LEU A 282 1.80 29.67 -7.77
N THR A 283 2.94 29.80 -8.44
CA THR A 283 3.70 31.06 -8.45
C THR A 283 2.89 32.21 -9.04
N TYR A 284 2.15 31.99 -10.13
CA TYR A 284 1.27 33.03 -10.70
C TYR A 284 0.15 33.43 -9.74
N LEU A 285 -0.49 32.48 -9.07
CA LEU A 285 -1.55 32.77 -8.11
C LEU A 285 -1.06 33.61 -6.93
N VAL A 286 0.14 33.33 -6.44
CA VAL A 286 0.75 34.13 -5.37
C VAL A 286 1.15 35.52 -5.87
N ALA A 287 1.76 35.62 -7.05
CA ALA A 287 2.19 36.89 -7.64
C ALA A 287 1.00 37.84 -7.91
N ASP A 288 -0.16 37.30 -8.30
CA ASP A 288 -1.39 38.06 -8.52
C ASP A 288 -2.17 38.35 -7.23
N ASN A 289 -1.62 38.04 -6.05
CA ASN A 289 -2.28 38.11 -4.73
C ASN A 289 -3.59 37.31 -4.64
N LYS A 290 -3.77 36.31 -5.51
CA LYS A 290 -4.92 35.39 -5.48
C LYS A 290 -4.76 34.23 -4.50
N LEU A 291 -3.54 34.05 -3.97
CA LEU A 291 -3.23 33.04 -2.97
C LEU A 291 -2.21 33.60 -1.99
N THR A 292 -2.60 33.69 -0.74
CA THR A 292 -1.75 34.18 0.36
C THR A 292 -0.96 33.06 1.01
N LYS A 293 0.05 33.42 1.80
CA LYS A 293 0.80 32.46 2.63
C LYS A 293 -0.10 31.66 3.57
N ASP A 294 -1.05 32.32 4.23
CA ASP A 294 -1.93 31.65 5.19
C ASP A 294 -2.88 30.66 4.49
N GLU A 295 -3.32 30.97 3.28
CA GLU A 295 -4.10 30.05 2.44
C GLU A 295 -3.26 28.87 1.95
N LEU A 296 -2.01 29.10 1.53
CA LEU A 296 -1.07 28.03 1.21
C LEU A 296 -0.87 27.07 2.40
N ILE A 297 -0.67 27.61 3.61
CA ILE A 297 -0.56 26.82 4.84
C ILE A 297 -1.85 26.08 5.14
N ALA A 298 -3.01 26.72 4.95
CA ALA A 298 -4.31 26.11 5.18
C ALA A 298 -4.57 24.95 4.21
N ILE A 299 -4.29 25.14 2.92
CA ILE A 299 -4.39 24.09 1.88
C ILE A 299 -3.44 22.95 2.22
N TYR A 300 -2.18 23.25 2.54
CA TYR A 300 -1.20 22.22 2.90
C TYR A 300 -1.62 21.44 4.15
N THR A 301 -2.13 22.13 5.17
CA THR A 301 -2.56 21.51 6.44
C THR A 301 -3.86 20.72 6.28
N LYS A 302 -4.82 21.21 5.50
CA LYS A 302 -6.06 20.51 5.16
C LYS A 302 -5.74 19.27 4.32
N GLY A 303 -4.88 19.48 3.32
CA GLY A 303 -4.26 18.42 2.53
C GLY A 303 -3.64 17.36 3.42
N LEU A 304 -2.84 17.71 4.43
CA LEU A 304 -2.23 16.75 5.35
C LEU A 304 -3.23 16.00 6.26
N LYS A 305 -4.40 16.58 6.55
CA LYS A 305 -5.43 15.94 7.38
C LYS A 305 -6.26 14.93 6.60
N ASP A 306 -6.50 15.21 5.32
CA ASP A 306 -7.26 14.35 4.40
C ASP A 306 -6.35 13.41 3.59
N SER A 307 -5.09 13.79 3.39
CA SER A 307 -4.06 12.93 2.86
C SER A 307 -3.73 11.93 3.94
N ASP A 308 -4.12 10.69 3.71
CA ASP A 308 -3.46 9.57 4.33
C ASP A 308 -1.99 9.53 3.84
N TYR A 309 -1.14 10.47 4.29
CA TYR A 309 0.29 10.58 3.95
C TYR A 309 1.05 9.27 4.23
N LEU A 310 0.44 8.39 5.03
CA LEU A 310 0.93 7.06 5.41
C LEU A 310 0.06 5.88 4.88
N ARG A 311 -1.06 6.09 4.18
CA ARG A 311 -1.79 4.98 3.55
C ARG A 311 -1.47 4.86 2.06
N SER A 312 -1.62 3.63 1.60
CA SER A 312 -1.49 3.06 0.27
C SER A 312 -2.18 3.77 -0.92
N CYS A 313 -2.72 4.97 -0.75
CA CYS A 313 -3.47 5.69 -1.79
C CYS A 313 -2.58 6.51 -2.73
N ASN A 314 -1.27 6.59 -2.50
CA ASN A 314 -0.36 7.27 -3.40
C ASN A 314 -0.06 6.40 -4.64
N ASP A 315 0.08 7.05 -5.79
CA ASP A 315 0.44 6.37 -7.04
C ASP A 315 1.87 5.80 -7.01
N TYR A 316 2.68 6.23 -6.03
CA TYR A 316 4.11 5.91 -5.89
C TYR A 316 4.49 5.43 -4.48
N LEU A 317 5.55 4.63 -4.42
CA LEU A 317 6.13 4.05 -3.20
C LEU A 317 7.39 4.78 -2.74
N ASN A 318 7.81 4.53 -1.49
CA ASN A 318 8.97 5.13 -0.80
C ASN A 318 8.87 6.65 -0.55
N LEU A 319 7.65 7.19 -0.54
CA LEU A 319 7.39 8.58 -0.15
C LEU A 319 7.50 8.80 1.37
N GLU A 320 7.56 7.74 2.16
CA GLU A 320 7.75 7.77 3.62
C GLU A 320 9.08 8.40 4.06
N TYR A 321 10.06 8.52 3.15
CA TYR A 321 11.32 9.22 3.37
C TYR A 321 11.32 10.68 2.89
N GLY A 322 10.18 11.17 2.39
CA GLY A 322 9.98 12.52 1.90
C GLY A 322 9.88 12.59 0.37
N SER A 323 8.94 13.40 -0.11
CA SER A 323 8.72 13.61 -1.56
C SER A 323 9.89 14.32 -2.24
N GLN A 324 10.72 15.07 -1.51
CA GLN A 324 11.90 15.74 -2.08
C GLN A 324 12.85 14.77 -2.78
N ALA A 325 13.34 13.77 -2.05
CA ALA A 325 14.29 12.80 -2.58
C ALA A 325 13.71 12.02 -3.77
N PHE A 326 12.40 11.78 -3.77
CA PHE A 326 11.68 11.18 -4.88
C PHE A 326 11.77 12.03 -6.15
N PHE A 327 11.47 13.34 -6.05
CA PHE A 327 11.52 14.25 -7.20
C PHE A 327 12.95 14.58 -7.65
N GLU A 328 13.92 14.65 -6.74
CA GLU A 328 15.34 14.75 -7.08
C GLU A 328 15.80 13.53 -7.91
N GLY A 329 15.39 12.32 -7.49
CA GLY A 329 15.65 11.10 -8.26
C GLY A 329 14.98 11.11 -9.64
N ALA A 330 13.72 11.53 -9.72
CA ALA A 330 12.99 11.64 -11.00
C ALA A 330 13.63 12.67 -11.94
N SER A 331 14.04 13.83 -11.41
CA SER A 331 14.76 14.86 -12.16
C SER A 331 16.10 14.36 -12.70
N ALA A 332 16.88 13.67 -11.86
CA ALA A 332 18.16 13.09 -12.25
C ALA A 332 17.99 12.01 -13.35
N ASN A 333 17.03 11.10 -13.19
CA ASN A 333 16.78 10.03 -14.15
C ASN A 333 16.28 10.55 -15.51
N SER A 334 15.31 11.45 -15.49
CA SER A 334 14.72 12.03 -16.71
C SER A 334 15.62 13.05 -17.41
N LYS A 335 16.74 13.45 -16.76
CA LYS A 335 17.61 14.55 -17.18
C LYS A 335 16.83 15.85 -17.41
N ARG A 336 15.70 16.03 -16.70
CA ARG A 336 14.90 17.24 -16.72
C ARG A 336 15.09 18.01 -15.43
N PRO A 337 15.53 19.28 -15.48
CA PRO A 337 15.65 20.08 -14.28
C PRO A 337 14.26 20.39 -13.71
N MET A 338 14.18 20.37 -12.38
CA MET A 338 13.06 20.99 -11.66
C MET A 338 13.14 22.50 -11.82
N LYS A 339 11.99 23.15 -11.99
CA LYS A 339 11.90 24.59 -12.15
C LYS A 339 12.12 25.27 -10.81
N ASP A 340 13.02 26.24 -10.80
CA ASP A 340 13.24 27.09 -9.64
C ASP A 340 12.06 28.04 -9.42
N VAL A 341 11.59 28.14 -8.16
CA VAL A 341 10.75 29.25 -7.73
C VAL A 341 11.64 30.49 -7.66
N VAL A 342 11.41 31.46 -8.55
CA VAL A 342 12.14 32.74 -8.54
C VAL A 342 11.60 33.57 -7.38
N ILE A 343 12.36 33.60 -6.29
CA ILE A 343 12.09 34.45 -5.14
C ILE A 343 12.73 35.82 -5.43
N LEU A 344 11.90 36.82 -5.75
CA LEU A 344 12.37 38.16 -6.18
C LEU A 344 12.96 38.99 -5.03
N GLU A 345 12.67 38.63 -3.78
CA GLU A 345 13.16 39.32 -2.58
C GLU A 345 13.80 38.34 -1.61
N ASP A 346 15.02 38.63 -1.16
CA ASP A 346 15.76 37.80 -0.22
C ASP A 346 15.28 38.04 1.22
N ASN A 347 14.00 37.71 1.46
CA ASN A 347 13.35 37.82 2.75
C ASN A 347 12.77 36.46 3.19
N PHE A 348 12.70 36.25 4.50
CA PHE A 348 12.25 34.98 5.10
C PHE A 348 10.84 34.57 4.65
N GLU A 349 9.96 35.54 4.45
CA GLU A 349 8.57 35.28 4.03
C GLU A 349 8.50 34.71 2.62
N ALA A 350 9.26 35.28 1.69
CA ALA A 350 9.33 34.84 0.31
C ALA A 350 9.96 33.44 0.19
N GLN A 351 10.92 33.10 1.06
CA GLN A 351 11.45 31.74 1.19
C GLN A 351 10.41 30.73 1.66
N VAL A 352 9.62 31.07 2.70
CA VAL A 352 8.56 30.19 3.20
C VAL A 352 7.49 29.94 2.13
N ILE A 353 7.10 30.98 1.39
CA ILE A 353 6.16 30.86 0.27
C ILE A 353 6.71 29.93 -0.81
N GLY A 354 7.99 30.07 -1.19
CA GLY A 354 8.62 29.21 -2.19
C GLY A 354 8.61 27.73 -1.79
N GLU A 355 8.94 27.43 -0.53
CA GLU A 355 8.90 26.06 0.00
C GLU A 355 7.48 25.47 0.02
N LEU A 356 6.48 26.29 0.35
CA LEU A 356 5.07 25.88 0.32
C LEU A 356 4.59 25.57 -1.11
N ILE A 357 4.97 26.40 -2.08
CA ILE A 357 4.70 26.15 -3.51
C ILE A 357 5.28 24.79 -3.92
N TYR A 358 6.53 24.51 -3.58
CA TYR A 358 7.15 23.22 -3.88
C TYR A 358 6.48 22.05 -3.17
N ALA A 359 6.13 22.19 -1.88
CA ALA A 359 5.47 21.13 -1.14
C ALA A 359 4.11 20.77 -1.75
N LEU A 360 3.31 21.78 -2.10
CA LEU A 360 2.00 21.59 -2.73
C LEU A 360 2.13 21.04 -4.15
N ALA A 361 3.02 21.59 -4.97
CA ALA A 361 3.24 21.09 -6.33
C ALA A 361 3.64 19.60 -6.32
N ARG A 362 4.52 19.18 -5.40
CA ARG A 362 4.86 17.77 -5.22
C ARG A 362 3.66 16.94 -4.81
N ALA A 363 2.90 17.40 -3.81
CA ALA A 363 1.74 16.68 -3.28
C ALA A 363 0.64 16.49 -4.34
N ILE A 364 0.35 17.52 -5.15
CA ILE A 364 -0.60 17.42 -6.27
C ILE A 364 -0.09 16.42 -7.31
N THR A 365 1.17 16.54 -7.70
CA THR A 365 1.77 15.75 -8.79
C THR A 365 1.77 14.23 -8.50
N ILE A 366 1.90 13.84 -7.23
CA ILE A 366 1.88 12.43 -6.81
C ILE A 366 0.52 11.96 -6.28
N GLY A 367 -0.52 12.80 -6.40
CA GLY A 367 -1.89 12.50 -5.97
C GLY A 367 -2.13 12.48 -4.46
N GLN A 368 -1.20 13.02 -3.66
CA GLN A 368 -1.39 13.21 -2.21
C GLN A 368 -2.38 14.33 -1.90
N LEU A 369 -2.51 15.29 -2.81
CA LEU A 369 -3.43 16.42 -2.70
C LEU A 369 -4.27 16.49 -3.96
N ASP A 370 -5.60 16.57 -3.79
CA ASP A 370 -6.51 16.77 -4.89
C ASP A 370 -6.25 18.14 -5.55
N GLU A 371 -5.97 18.11 -6.85
CA GLU A 371 -5.73 19.30 -7.66
C GLU A 371 -6.90 20.29 -7.56
N ASN A 372 -8.13 19.78 -7.49
CA ASN A 372 -9.34 20.60 -7.41
C ASN A 372 -9.42 21.36 -6.07
N LEU A 373 -8.99 20.74 -4.97
CA LEU A 373 -8.93 21.44 -3.68
C LEU A 373 -7.95 22.61 -3.69
N VAL A 374 -6.95 22.59 -4.58
CA VAL A 374 -5.93 23.65 -4.68
C VAL A 374 -6.35 24.73 -5.66
N PHE A 375 -6.91 24.36 -6.81
CA PHE A 375 -7.19 25.30 -7.90
C PHE A 375 -8.67 25.64 -8.12
N GLU A 376 -9.63 24.83 -7.66
CA GLU A 376 -11.08 25.12 -7.81
C GLU A 376 -11.65 26.01 -6.68
N ALA A 377 -10.82 26.49 -5.76
CA ALA A 377 -11.19 27.58 -4.84
C ALA A 377 -11.46 28.92 -5.57
N GLN A 378 -11.43 28.96 -6.91
CA GLN A 378 -11.53 30.19 -7.72
C GLN A 378 -12.70 30.22 -8.71
N VAL A 379 -13.49 29.16 -8.87
CA VAL A 379 -14.61 29.19 -9.85
C VAL A 379 -15.85 29.93 -9.29
N GLN A 380 -15.93 30.15 -7.97
CA GLN A 380 -17.07 30.86 -7.38
C GLN A 380 -16.95 32.39 -7.39
N ASP A 381 -15.74 32.96 -7.40
CA ASP A 381 -15.57 34.43 -7.40
C ASP A 381 -15.68 35.07 -8.80
N ASP A 382 -15.26 34.35 -9.86
CA ASP A 382 -15.32 34.88 -11.23
C ASP A 382 -16.77 34.90 -11.79
N GLU A 383 -17.65 33.99 -11.37
CA GLU A 383 -19.06 34.03 -11.76
C GLU A 383 -19.88 35.09 -11.01
N GLU A 384 -19.57 35.38 -9.74
CA GLU A 384 -20.26 36.43 -8.99
C GLU A 384 -19.85 37.83 -9.48
N HIS A 385 -18.58 38.02 -9.87
CA HIS A 385 -18.15 39.27 -10.51
C HIS A 385 -18.72 39.45 -11.93
N SER A 386 -18.87 38.40 -12.73
CA SER A 386 -19.51 38.51 -14.05
C SER A 386 -21.02 38.77 -13.96
N LYS A 387 -21.72 38.25 -12.94
CA LYS A 387 -23.16 38.51 -12.73
C LYS A 387 -23.41 39.93 -12.18
N ALA A 388 -22.52 40.46 -11.35
CA ALA A 388 -22.62 41.84 -10.85
C ALA A 388 -22.46 42.90 -11.96
N TYR A 389 -21.66 42.62 -13.01
CA TYR A 389 -21.51 43.52 -14.15
C TYR A 389 -22.64 43.39 -15.20
N CYS A 390 -23.29 42.24 -15.33
CA CYS A 390 -24.45 42.08 -16.22
C CYS A 390 -25.77 42.60 -15.63
N SER A 391 -25.83 42.88 -14.32
CA SER A 391 -27.01 43.47 -13.67
C SER A 391 -27.03 45.01 -13.63
N LEU A 392 -26.02 45.67 -14.22
CA LEU A 392 -25.87 47.13 -14.26
C LEU A 392 -25.93 47.72 -15.68
N SER A 393 -26.31 46.92 -16.69
CA SER A 393 -26.48 47.36 -18.09
C SER A 393 -27.93 47.33 -18.54
#